data_AF-A0A842PK22-F1
#
_entry.id   AF-A0A842PK22-F1
#
_cell.length_a   1.000
_cell.length_b   1.000
_cell.length_c   1.000
_cell.angle_alpha   90.00
_cell.angle_beta   90.00
_cell.angle_gamma   90.00
#
_symmetry.space_group_name_H-M   'P 1'
#
loop_
_entity.id
_entity.type
_entity.pdbx_description
1 polymer ?
#
loop_
_entity_poly.entity_id
_entity_poly.type
_entity_poly.pdbx_seq_one_letter_code
_entity_poly.pdbx_strand_id
1 'polypeptide(L)' 'MSIVKEEAKKLIDKLPEHATWDDIMYELYVKKKLAVALKAAEEGHVISHEEVKKRLLSQFLQLYTVLGI' A
#
# COMPACT_ATOMS: atom_id res chain seq x y z
N MET A 1 25.94 5.55 -0.33
CA MET A 1 25.00 4.83 0.56
C MET A 1 23.61 4.94 -0.04
N SER A 2 22.86 3.85 -0.16
CA SER A 2 21.54 3.93 -0.81
C SER A 2 20.57 4.75 0.05
N ILE A 3 19.92 5.73 -0.56
CA ILE A 3 18.95 6.64 0.08
C ILE A 3 17.89 5.84 0.86
N VAL A 4 17.43 4.74 0.27
CA VAL A 4 16.44 3.82 0.85
C VAL A 4 16.87 3.23 2.19
N LYS A 5 18.16 2.86 2.34
CA LYS A 5 18.65 2.28 3.59
C LYS A 5 18.69 3.30 4.72
N GLU A 6 19.01 4.55 4.41
CA GLU A 6 19.02 5.63 5.40
C GLU A 6 17.61 6.07 5.79
N GLU A 7 16.67 6.09 4.84
CA GLU A 7 15.25 6.33 5.16
C GLU A 7 14.64 5.23 6.02
N ALA A 8 14.98 3.97 5.74
CA ALA A 8 14.53 2.85 6.56
C ALA A 8 15.03 2.95 8.01
N LYS A 9 16.31 3.32 8.21
CA LYS A 9 16.86 3.57 9.55
C LYS A 9 16.11 4.69 10.27
N LYS A 10 15.93 5.85 9.61
CA LYS A 10 15.19 6.99 10.19
C LYS A 10 13.75 6.64 10.57
N LEU A 11 13.15 5.69 9.87
CA LEU A 11 11.81 5.22 10.16
C LEU A 11 11.80 4.31 11.39
N ILE A 12 12.77 3.41 11.49
CA ILE A 12 12.96 2.54 12.68
C ILE A 12 13.29 3.39 13.91
N ASP A 13 14.16 4.40 13.79
CA ASP A 13 14.55 5.29 14.89
C ASP A 13 13.38 6.12 15.47
N LYS A 14 12.26 6.22 14.75
CA LYS A 14 11.05 6.92 15.21
C LYS A 14 10.07 6.02 15.93
N LEU A 15 10.27 4.70 15.89
CA LEU A 15 9.38 3.76 16.54
C LEU A 15 9.60 3.78 18.05
N PRO A 16 8.56 3.49 18.84
CA PRO A 16 8.73 3.30 20.27
C PRO A 16 9.72 2.17 20.58
N GLU A 17 10.42 2.26 21.71
CA GLU A 17 11.35 1.21 22.18
C GLU A 17 10.69 -0.18 22.34
N HIS A 18 9.37 -0.21 22.51
CA HIS A 18 8.58 -1.45 22.63
C HIS A 18 7.96 -1.90 21.30
N ALA A 19 8.33 -1.30 20.18
CA ALA A 19 7.85 -1.69 18.87
C ALA A 19 8.21 -3.14 18.56
N THR A 20 7.24 -3.85 17.99
CA THR A 20 7.40 -5.24 17.59
C THR A 20 7.91 -5.35 16.15
N TRP A 21 8.28 -6.55 15.74
CA TRP A 21 8.58 -6.83 14.33
C TRP A 21 7.41 -6.50 13.40
N ASP A 22 6.17 -6.68 13.87
CA ASP A 22 4.98 -6.37 13.08
C ASP A 22 4.84 -4.86 12.86
N ASP A 23 5.15 -4.04 13.86
CA ASP A 23 5.12 -2.57 13.76
C ASP A 23 6.17 -2.06 12.76
N ILE A 24 7.40 -2.59 12.85
CA ILE A 24 8.48 -2.26 11.91
C ILE A 24 8.08 -2.62 10.48
N MET A 25 7.54 -3.82 10.28
CA MET A 25 7.12 -4.30 8.96
C MET A 25 5.94 -3.50 8.41
N TYR A 26 4.97 -3.15 9.26
CA TYR A 26 3.83 -2.32 8.90
C TYR A 26 4.29 -0.96 8.37
N GLU A 27 5.14 -0.27 9.11
CA GLU A 27 5.61 1.08 8.74
C GLU A 27 6.41 1.07 7.43
N LEU A 28 7.30 0.08 7.24
CA LEU A 28 8.02 -0.10 5.99
C LEU A 28 7.07 -0.40 4.81
N TYR A 29 6.08 -1.25 5.02
CA TYR A 29 5.08 -1.58 4.00
C TYR A 29 4.26 -0.36 3.60
N VAL A 30 3.77 0.42 4.57
CA VAL A 30 2.98 1.63 4.32
C VAL A 30 3.80 2.66 3.55
N LYS A 31 5.06 2.92 3.96
CA LYS A 31 5.93 3.84 3.21
C LYS A 31 6.12 3.42 1.77
N LYS A 32 6.41 2.15 1.52
CA LYS A 32 6.56 1.62 0.16
C LYS A 32 5.27 1.81 -0.65
N LYS A 33 4.12 1.49 -0.06
CA LYS A 33 2.81 1.62 -0.72
C LYS A 33 2.49 3.07 -1.08
N LEU A 34 2.79 4.02 -0.18
CA LEU A 34 2.61 5.45 -0.43
C LEU A 34 3.54 5.96 -1.53
N ALA A 35 4.81 5.54 -1.55
CA ALA A 35 5.75 5.94 -2.60
C ALA A 35 5.27 5.49 -3.99
N VAL A 36 4.76 4.25 -4.08
CA VAL A 36 4.16 3.74 -5.33
C VAL A 36 2.89 4.51 -5.70
N ALA A 37 2.00 4.77 -4.73
CA ALA A 37 0.76 5.48 -4.97
C ALA A 37 1.00 6.94 -5.41
N LEU A 38 1.95 7.63 -4.80
CA LEU A 38 2.33 8.99 -5.16
C LEU A 38 2.87 9.05 -6.59
N LYS A 39 3.79 8.15 -6.93
CA LYS A 39 4.33 8.06 -8.29
C LYS A 39 3.23 7.78 -9.32
N ALA A 40 2.32 6.85 -9.02
CA ALA A 40 1.18 6.55 -9.90
C ALA A 40 0.26 7.78 -10.08
N ALA A 41 0.04 8.55 -9.01
CA ALA A 41 -0.75 9.78 -9.07
C ALA A 41 -0.07 10.86 -9.94
N GLU A 42 1.24 11.06 -9.79
CA GLU A 42 2.05 11.98 -10.61
C GLU A 42 2.03 11.60 -12.10
N GLU A 43 2.06 10.30 -12.40
CA GLU A 43 1.98 9.76 -13.77
C GLU A 43 0.56 9.79 -14.35
N GLY A 44 -0.44 10.27 -13.60
CA GLY A 44 -1.83 10.33 -14.04
C GLY A 44 -2.55 8.97 -14.05
N HIS A 45 -1.95 7.93 -13.43
CA HIS A 45 -2.56 6.62 -13.24
C HIS A 45 -3.60 6.64 -12.10
N VAL A 46 -4.58 7.52 -12.21
CA VAL A 46 -5.72 7.65 -11.30
C VAL A 46 -7.01 7.30 -12.02
N ILE A 47 -7.98 6.74 -11.29
CA ILE A 47 -9.30 6.41 -11.81
C ILE A 47 -10.36 7.15 -10.99
N SER A 48 -11.49 7.47 -11.63
CA SER A 48 -12.60 8.15 -10.95
C SER A 48 -13.23 7.23 -9.90
N HIS A 49 -13.92 7.84 -8.93
CA HIS A 49 -14.64 7.09 -7.89
C HIS A 49 -15.62 6.06 -8.47
N GLU A 50 -16.35 6.44 -9.53
CA GLU A 50 -17.29 5.55 -10.22
C GLU A 50 -16.58 4.35 -10.89
N GLU A 51 -15.40 4.58 -11.47
CA GLU A 51 -14.61 3.53 -12.11
C GLU A 51 -14.04 2.54 -11.07
N VAL A 52 -13.58 3.05 -9.91
CA VAL A 52 -13.16 2.20 -8.78
C VAL A 52 -14.31 1.31 -8.33
N LYS A 53 -15.51 1.91 -8.13
CA LYS A 53 -16.69 1.19 -7.67
C LYS A 53 -17.08 0.07 -8.65
N LYS A 54 -17.08 0.34 -9.95
CA LYS A 54 -17.35 -0.67 -10.98
C LYS A 54 -16.35 -1.81 -10.96
N ARG A 55 -15.04 -1.51 -10.88
CA ARG A 55 -13.98 -2.54 -10.82
C ARG A 55 -14.09 -3.42 -9.58
N LEU A 56 -14.32 -2.82 -8.42
CA LEU A 56 -14.51 -3.58 -7.17
C LEU A 56 -15.73 -4.50 -7.27
N LEU A 57 -16.88 -3.97 -7.70
CA LEU A 57 -18.10 -4.77 -7.90
C LEU A 57 -17.89 -5.91 -8.90
N SER A 58 -17.18 -5.67 -10.00
CA SER A 58 -16.85 -6.73 -10.96
C SER A 58 -15.95 -7.82 -10.37
N GLN A 59 -14.95 -7.46 -9.56
CA GLN A 59 -14.09 -8.44 -8.89
C GLN A 59 -14.87 -9.27 -7.87
N PHE A 60 -15.75 -8.64 -7.09
CA PHE A 60 -16.63 -9.35 -6.17
C PHE A 60 -17.54 -10.33 -6.93
N LEU A 61 -18.21 -9.89 -7.99
CA LEU A 61 -19.08 -10.73 -8.82
C LEU A 61 -18.32 -11.91 -9.46
N GLN A 62 -17.08 -11.70 -9.91
CA GLN A 62 -16.24 -12.79 -10.40
C GLN A 62 -15.91 -13.79 -9.31
N LEU A 63 -15.61 -13.32 -8.09
CA LEU A 63 -15.36 -14.20 -6.96
C LEU A 63 -16.58 -15.05 -6.59
N TYR A 64 -17.79 -14.48 -6.59
CA TYR A 64 -19.05 -15.22 -6.39
C TYR A 64 -19.27 -16.29 -7.47
N THR A 65 -19.01 -15.94 -8.73
CA THR A 65 -19.15 -16.88 -9.86
C THR A 65 -18.16 -18.04 -9.77
N VAL A 66 -16.93 -17.79 -9.28
CA VAL A 66 -15.89 -18.82 -9.11
C VAL A 66 -16.14 -19.69 -7.87
N LEU A 67 -16.70 -19.12 -6.80
CA LEU A 67 -16.98 -19.83 -5.55
C LEU A 67 -18.34 -20.55 -5.55
N GLY A 68 -19.22 -20.28 -6.53
CA GLY A 68 -20.48 -20.99 -6.70
C GLY A 68 -21.50 -20.76 -5.58
N ILE A 69 -21.47 -19.58 -4.97
CA ILE A 69 -22.44 -19.10 -3.96
C ILE A 69 -23.35 -18.04 -4.56
#